data_AF-A0A239CUZ6-F1
#
_entry.id   AF-A0A239CUZ6-F1
#
_cell.length_a   1.000
_cell.length_b   1.000
_cell.length_c   1.000
_cell.angle_alpha   90.00
_cell.angle_beta   90.00
_cell.angle_gamma   90.00
#
_symmetry.space_group_name_H-M   'P 1'
#
loop_
_entity.id
_entity.type
_entity.pdbx_description
1 polymer ?
#
loop_
_entity_poly.entity_id
_entity_poly.type
_entity_poly.pdbx_seq_one_letter_code
_entity_poly.pdbx_strand_id
1 'polypeptide(L)'
;MAAYVMVRAGRFPGRTLFSGMIYAPLVMPEVITGLSLLLLFIGLGMDRGVLTVVLAHTTFSMCYVSVVVSSRLSTFDQALEEAALDLGASPFESFTLITLPIIAPAVVSGWLLAFTLSLDDLVIASFTTGPGATTLPIKVFSAVRLGVSPEINALSTILIGIVTVGVISASLITKRASVQRLREEQAAQRTA
;
A
#
# COMPACT_ATOMS: atom_id res chain seq x y z
N MET A 1 2.80 -3.51 -12.39
CA MET A 1 3.92 -3.60 -13.35
C MET A 1 5.29 -3.36 -12.72
N ALA A 2 5.51 -2.28 -11.95
CA ALA A 2 6.82 -2.02 -11.33
C ALA A 2 7.40 -3.21 -10.53
N ALA A 3 6.61 -3.81 -9.64
CA ALA A 3 7.01 -5.03 -8.91
C ALA A 3 7.40 -6.20 -9.83
N TYR A 4 6.63 -6.43 -10.89
CA TYR A 4 6.90 -7.49 -11.86
C TYR A 4 8.23 -7.26 -12.58
N VAL A 5 8.49 -6.05 -13.06
CA VAL A 5 9.77 -5.68 -13.69
C VAL A 5 10.93 -5.84 -12.71
N MET A 6 10.75 -5.40 -11.46
CA MET A 6 11.78 -5.51 -10.42
C MET A 6 12.19 -6.96 -10.15
N VAL A 7 11.23 -7.89 -10.13
CA VAL A 7 11.50 -9.29 -9.80
C VAL A 7 11.86 -10.13 -11.04
N ARG A 8 11.13 -9.98 -12.14
CA ARG A 8 11.23 -10.88 -13.31
C ARG A 8 12.15 -10.41 -14.44
N ALA A 9 12.40 -9.10 -14.59
CA ALA A 9 13.20 -8.60 -15.72
C ALA A 9 14.73 -8.82 -15.59
N GLY A 10 15.20 -9.47 -14.52
CA GLY A 10 16.61 -9.78 -14.32
C GLY A 10 17.52 -8.53 -14.28
N ARG A 11 18.75 -8.65 -14.77
CA ARG A 11 19.71 -7.54 -14.84
C ARG A 11 19.52 -6.75 -16.13
N PHE A 12 19.18 -5.47 -16.03
CA PHE A 12 19.06 -4.55 -17.17
C PHE A 12 19.81 -3.22 -16.90
N PRO A 13 20.28 -2.50 -17.93
CA PRO A 13 20.97 -1.23 -17.75
C PRO A 13 20.05 -0.20 -17.09
N GLY A 14 20.52 0.47 -16.04
CA GLY A 14 19.73 1.43 -15.27
C GLY A 14 18.85 0.83 -14.17
N ARG A 15 18.93 -0.48 -13.91
CA ARG A 15 18.16 -1.15 -12.84
C ARG A 15 18.32 -0.47 -11.48
N THR A 16 19.53 -0.05 -11.10
CA THR A 16 19.76 0.64 -9.83
C THR A 16 19.01 1.97 -9.75
N LEU A 17 19.02 2.76 -10.82
CA LEU A 17 18.30 4.03 -10.88
C LEU A 17 16.78 3.80 -10.83
N PHE A 18 16.28 2.84 -11.61
CA PHE A 18 14.86 2.46 -11.61
C PHE A 18 14.40 1.99 -10.22
N SER A 19 15.18 1.13 -9.58
CA SER A 19 14.94 0.66 -8.20
C SER A 19 14.95 1.83 -7.22
N GLY A 20 15.92 2.73 -7.36
CA GLY A 20 16.04 3.94 -6.56
C GLY A 20 14.82 4.85 -6.71
N MET A 21 14.32 5.06 -7.94
CA MET A 21 13.12 5.88 -8.17
C MET A 21 11.85 5.25 -7.58
N ILE A 22 11.69 3.94 -7.68
CA ILE A 22 10.54 3.23 -7.07
C ILE A 22 10.60 3.30 -5.55
N TYR A 23 11.78 3.10 -4.96
CA TYR A 23 11.92 2.99 -3.51
C TYR A 23 12.28 4.31 -2.80
N ALA A 24 12.67 5.36 -3.51
CA ALA A 24 12.99 6.67 -2.93
C ALA A 24 11.89 7.20 -1.99
N PRO A 25 10.58 7.12 -2.34
CA PRO A 25 9.54 7.63 -1.46
C PRO A 25 9.44 6.90 -0.11
N LEU A 26 9.99 5.69 0.06
CA LEU A 26 10.01 4.98 1.35
C LEU A 26 10.93 5.62 2.38
N VAL A 27 11.94 6.37 1.92
CA VAL A 27 12.96 6.97 2.79
C VAL A 27 12.80 8.50 2.85
N MET A 28 12.03 9.06 1.92
CA MET A 28 11.76 10.50 1.88
C MET A 28 10.68 10.90 2.90
N PRO A 29 10.90 11.96 3.68
CA PRO A 29 9.84 12.57 4.47
C PRO A 29 8.65 13.02 3.60
N GLU A 30 7.43 12.77 4.05
CA GLU A 30 6.19 13.11 3.32
C GLU A 30 6.12 14.58 2.92
N VAL A 31 6.60 15.48 3.78
CA VAL A 31 6.64 16.93 3.50
C VAL A 31 7.54 17.23 2.30
N ILE A 32 8.68 16.55 2.20
CA ILE A 32 9.61 16.74 1.07
C ILE A 32 8.96 16.21 -0.21
N THR A 33 8.33 15.04 -0.16
CA THR A 33 7.61 14.45 -1.30
C THR A 33 6.45 15.35 -1.76
N GLY A 34 5.62 15.84 -0.83
CA GLY A 34 4.50 16.73 -1.10
C GLY A 34 4.94 18.05 -1.72
N LEU A 35 5.96 18.71 -1.14
CA LEU A 35 6.52 19.94 -1.69
C LEU A 35 7.14 19.72 -3.09
N SER A 36 7.85 18.61 -3.28
CA SER A 36 8.46 18.28 -4.57
C SER A 36 7.40 18.07 -5.65
N LEU A 37 6.31 17.36 -5.33
CA LEU A 37 5.18 17.17 -6.25
C LEU A 37 4.45 18.48 -6.55
N LEU A 38 4.27 19.35 -5.56
CA LEU A 38 3.73 20.69 -5.76
C LEU A 38 4.57 21.49 -6.77
N LEU A 39 5.89 21.55 -6.55
CA LEU A 39 6.81 22.27 -7.44
C LEU A 39 6.82 21.65 -8.85
N LEU A 40 6.72 20.32 -8.94
CA LEU A 40 6.58 19.61 -10.21
C LEU A 40 5.30 20.03 -10.94
N PHE A 41 4.15 20.01 -10.28
CA PHE A 41 2.87 20.38 -10.90
C PHE A 41 2.87 21.84 -11.35
N ILE A 42 3.42 22.76 -10.54
CA ILE A 42 3.61 24.16 -10.94
C ILE A 42 4.52 24.27 -12.15
N GLY A 43 5.66 23.56 -12.16
CA GLY A 43 6.63 23.59 -13.26
C GLY A 43 6.05 23.01 -14.57
N LEU A 44 5.11 22.08 -14.48
CA LEU A 44 4.37 21.52 -15.61
C LEU A 44 3.16 22.37 -16.03
N GLY A 45 2.85 23.47 -15.32
CA GLY A 45 1.67 24.30 -15.58
C GLY A 45 0.34 23.60 -15.24
N MET A 46 0.36 22.63 -14.33
CA MET A 46 -0.83 21.92 -13.88
C MET A 46 -1.49 22.63 -12.70
N ASP A 47 -2.76 22.99 -12.86
CA ASP A 47 -3.58 23.48 -11.77
C ASP A 47 -3.82 22.39 -10.72
N ARG A 48 -3.73 22.78 -9.45
CA ARG A 48 -4.04 21.86 -8.34
C ARG A 48 -5.53 21.55 -8.33
N GLY A 49 -5.85 20.26 -8.22
CA GLY A 49 -7.22 19.75 -8.20
C GLY A 49 -7.25 18.25 -7.96
N VAL A 50 -8.34 17.60 -8.33
CA VAL A 50 -8.50 16.14 -8.12
C VAL A 50 -7.40 15.36 -8.84
N LEU A 51 -6.98 15.79 -10.03
CA LEU A 51 -5.95 15.10 -10.81
C LEU A 51 -4.59 15.10 -10.13
N THR A 52 -4.13 16.24 -9.61
CA THR A 52 -2.84 16.35 -8.92
C THR A 52 -2.84 15.53 -7.63
N VAL A 53 -3.96 15.47 -6.93
CA VAL A 53 -4.17 14.59 -5.77
C VAL A 53 -4.05 13.12 -6.20
N VAL A 54 -4.79 12.69 -7.23
CA VAL A 54 -4.74 11.30 -7.72
C VAL A 54 -3.32 10.91 -8.14
N LEU A 55 -2.61 11.76 -8.88
CA LEU A 55 -1.24 11.50 -9.31
C LEU A 55 -0.28 11.40 -8.12
N ALA A 56 -0.42 12.28 -7.13
CA ALA A 56 0.42 12.29 -5.94
C ALA A 56 0.22 11.03 -5.10
N HIS A 57 -1.03 10.69 -4.77
CA HIS A 57 -1.34 9.49 -4.00
C HIS A 57 -1.00 8.22 -4.79
N THR A 58 -1.22 8.18 -6.11
CA THR A 58 -0.81 7.03 -6.92
C THR A 58 0.70 6.84 -6.88
N THR A 59 1.48 7.91 -7.06
CA THR A 59 2.95 7.86 -7.04
C THR A 59 3.47 7.42 -5.68
N PHE A 60 2.91 7.98 -4.60
CA PHE A 60 3.27 7.64 -3.23
C PHE A 60 2.91 6.19 -2.91
N SER A 61 1.65 5.78 -3.09
CA SER A 61 1.21 4.42 -2.75
C SER A 61 1.83 3.35 -3.63
N MET A 62 2.24 3.68 -4.86
CA MET A 62 2.89 2.75 -5.78
C MET A 62 4.17 2.14 -5.21
N CYS A 63 4.95 2.87 -4.41
CA CYS A 63 6.18 2.31 -3.81
C CYS A 63 5.84 1.20 -2.80
N TYR A 64 4.86 1.43 -1.92
CA TYR A 64 4.39 0.46 -0.92
C TYR A 64 3.77 -0.78 -1.57
N VAL A 65 2.88 -0.58 -2.55
CA VAL A 65 2.28 -1.69 -3.30
C VAL A 65 3.36 -2.51 -4.02
N SER A 66 4.36 -1.82 -4.59
CA SER A 66 5.45 -2.49 -5.28
C SER A 66 6.26 -3.38 -4.34
N VAL A 67 6.52 -2.95 -3.10
CA VAL A 67 7.20 -3.77 -2.09
C VAL A 67 6.37 -5.02 -1.75
N VAL A 68 5.09 -4.86 -1.46
CA VAL A 68 4.19 -5.97 -1.09
C VAL A 68 4.10 -7.01 -2.20
N VAL A 69 3.87 -6.57 -3.44
CA VAL A 69 3.74 -7.47 -4.59
C VAL A 69 5.08 -8.11 -4.95
N SER A 70 6.20 -7.38 -4.84
CA SER A 70 7.54 -7.93 -5.12
C SER A 70 7.90 -9.05 -4.14
N SER A 71 7.58 -8.89 -2.86
CA SER A 71 7.79 -9.92 -1.83
C SER A 71 7.02 -11.22 -2.13
N ARG A 72 5.80 -11.09 -2.66
CA ARG A 72 5.03 -12.27 -3.08
C ARG A 72 5.62 -12.93 -4.32
N LEU A 73 5.99 -12.12 -5.32
CA LEU A 73 6.61 -12.60 -6.56
C LEU A 73 7.94 -13.31 -6.31
N SER A 74 8.78 -12.82 -5.40
CA SER A 74 10.08 -13.43 -5.10
C SER A 74 9.98 -14.79 -4.42
N THR A 75 8.87 -15.04 -3.72
CA THR A 75 8.63 -16.30 -2.99
C THR A 75 7.87 -17.33 -3.85
N PHE A 76 7.37 -16.92 -5.01
CA PHE A 76 6.64 -17.79 -5.93
C PHE A 76 7.60 -18.50 -6.89
N ASP A 77 7.45 -19.82 -7.02
CA ASP A 77 8.27 -20.66 -7.90
C ASP A 77 8.06 -20.29 -9.37
N GLN A 78 9.15 -19.87 -10.03
CA GLN A 78 9.14 -19.50 -11.43
C GLN A 78 8.90 -20.70 -12.36
N ALA A 79 9.14 -21.93 -11.89
CA ALA A 79 8.94 -23.14 -12.68
C ALA A 79 7.50 -23.29 -13.20
N LEU A 80 6.50 -22.76 -12.48
CA LEU A 80 5.10 -22.77 -12.93
C LEU A 80 4.86 -21.82 -14.12
N GLU A 81 5.57 -20.69 -14.17
CA GLU A 81 5.51 -19.72 -15.27
C GLU A 81 6.25 -20.27 -16.50
N GLU A 82 7.40 -20.93 -16.28
CA GLU A 82 8.21 -21.58 -17.31
C GLU A 82 7.48 -22.79 -17.93
N ALA A 83 6.87 -23.65 -17.12
CA ALA A 83 6.10 -24.79 -17.61
C ALA A 83 4.90 -24.37 -18.49
N ALA A 84 4.26 -23.23 -18.19
CA ALA A 84 3.19 -22.70 -19.03
C ALA A 84 3.72 -22.25 -20.39
N LEU A 85 4.90 -21.61 -20.43
CA LEU A 85 5.56 -21.21 -21.68
C LEU A 85 5.99 -22.45 -22.50
N ASP A 86 6.50 -23.49 -21.84
CA ASP A 86 6.88 -24.76 -22.49
C ASP A 86 5.68 -25.50 -23.11
N LEU A 87 4.49 -25.38 -22.51
CA LEU A 87 3.24 -25.90 -23.04
C LEU A 87 2.64 -25.01 -24.16
N GLY A 88 3.32 -23.94 -24.55
CA GLY A 88 2.94 -23.07 -25.66
C GLY A 88 2.09 -21.85 -25.28
N ALA A 89 1.92 -21.55 -23.99
CA ALA A 89 1.26 -20.32 -23.58
C ALA A 89 2.13 -19.09 -23.93
N SER A 90 1.51 -18.00 -24.36
CA SER A 90 2.20 -16.72 -24.52
C SER A 90 2.56 -16.11 -23.15
N PRO A 91 3.54 -15.18 -23.07
CA PRO A 91 3.89 -14.51 -21.82
C PRO A 91 2.71 -13.79 -21.15
N PHE A 92 1.78 -13.26 -21.96
CA PHE A 92 0.58 -12.61 -21.45
C PHE A 92 -0.42 -13.62 -20.87
N GLU A 93 -0.60 -14.77 -21.52
CA GLU A 93 -1.43 -15.87 -21.00
C GLU A 93 -0.83 -16.46 -19.73
N SER A 94 0.48 -16.72 -19.71
CA SER A 94 1.18 -17.20 -18.50
C SER A 94 1.04 -16.20 -17.35
N PHE A 95 1.19 -14.90 -17.60
CA PHE A 95 0.96 -13.88 -16.60
C PHE A 95 -0.49 -13.86 -16.08
N THR A 96 -1.49 -13.90 -16.96
CA THR A 96 -2.89 -13.75 -16.57
C THR A 96 -3.49 -15.02 -15.93
N LEU A 97 -3.05 -16.20 -16.37
CA LEU A 97 -3.57 -17.49 -15.92
C LEU A 97 -2.80 -18.07 -14.73
N ILE A 98 -1.50 -17.79 -14.62
CA ILE A 98 -0.63 -18.35 -13.58
C ILE A 98 -0.20 -17.28 -12.59
N THR A 99 0.58 -16.28 -13.06
CA THR A 99 1.23 -15.32 -12.17
C THR A 99 0.20 -14.45 -11.43
N LEU A 100 -0.77 -13.89 -12.12
CA LEU A 100 -1.76 -12.96 -11.57
C LEU A 100 -2.63 -13.60 -10.48
N PRO A 101 -3.24 -14.78 -10.66
CA PRO A 101 -3.98 -15.46 -9.60
C PRO A 101 -3.14 -15.76 -8.36
N ILE A 102 -1.87 -16.12 -8.55
CA ILE A 102 -0.96 -16.45 -7.45
C ILE A 102 -0.58 -15.21 -6.63
N ILE A 103 -0.39 -14.06 -7.29
CA ILE A 103 -0.09 -12.79 -6.62
C ILE A 103 -1.35 -12.00 -6.24
N ALA A 104 -2.54 -12.40 -6.70
CA ALA A 104 -3.79 -11.68 -6.46
C ALA A 104 -4.04 -11.37 -4.97
N PRO A 105 -3.81 -12.28 -4.01
CA PRO A 105 -3.93 -11.96 -2.59
C PRO A 105 -3.01 -10.80 -2.17
N ALA A 106 -1.77 -10.77 -2.66
CA ALA A 106 -0.82 -9.69 -2.38
C ALA A 106 -1.20 -8.38 -3.09
N VAL A 107 -1.79 -8.44 -4.29
CA VAL A 107 -2.33 -7.26 -4.98
C VAL A 107 -3.49 -6.66 -4.19
N VAL A 108 -4.41 -7.49 -3.69
CA VAL A 108 -5.52 -7.04 -2.84
C VAL A 108 -5.01 -6.45 -1.52
N SER A 109 -4.04 -7.09 -0.87
CA SER A 109 -3.39 -6.54 0.32
C SER A 109 -2.69 -5.21 0.05
N GLY A 110 -1.97 -5.11 -1.08
CA GLY A 110 -1.35 -3.87 -1.53
C GLY A 110 -2.37 -2.76 -1.79
N TRP A 111 -3.50 -3.08 -2.43
CA TRP A 111 -4.59 -2.14 -2.65
C TRP A 111 -5.18 -1.63 -1.33
N LEU A 112 -5.44 -2.51 -0.36
CA LEU A 112 -5.93 -2.11 0.96
C LEU A 112 -4.92 -1.20 1.68
N LEU A 113 -3.62 -1.51 1.58
CA LEU A 113 -2.56 -0.68 2.14
C LEU A 113 -2.54 0.70 1.48
N ALA A 114 -2.56 0.77 0.15
CA ALA A 114 -2.60 2.01 -0.61
C ALA A 114 -3.82 2.86 -0.25
N PHE A 115 -4.99 2.23 -0.15
CA PHE A 115 -6.22 2.88 0.27
C PHE A 115 -6.11 3.47 1.67
N THR A 116 -5.56 2.70 2.62
CA THR A 116 -5.35 3.15 3.99
C THR A 116 -4.45 4.37 4.05
N LEU A 117 -3.27 4.27 3.42
CA LEU A 117 -2.28 5.36 3.33
C LEU A 117 -2.81 6.61 2.60
N SER A 118 -3.71 6.41 1.64
CA SER A 118 -4.31 7.53 0.92
C SER A 118 -5.42 8.20 1.72
N LEU A 119 -6.11 7.46 2.58
CA LEU A 119 -7.22 7.97 3.37
C LEU A 119 -6.76 8.79 4.58
N ASP A 120 -5.61 8.49 5.16
CA ASP A 120 -5.09 9.18 6.34
C ASP A 120 -4.05 10.27 6.02
N ASP A 121 -3.51 10.29 4.80
CA ASP A 121 -2.54 11.30 4.39
C ASP A 121 -3.16 12.71 4.34
N LEU A 122 -2.64 13.55 5.23
CA LEU A 122 -2.89 14.99 5.27
C LEU A 122 -1.79 15.76 4.57
N VAL A 123 -0.55 15.27 4.63
CA VAL A 123 0.64 16.05 4.25
C VAL A 123 0.69 16.19 2.74
N ILE A 124 0.71 15.10 1.97
CA ILE A 124 0.78 15.15 0.51
C ILE A 124 -0.50 15.79 -0.05
N ALA A 125 -1.65 15.44 0.51
CA ALA A 125 -2.93 16.05 0.15
C ALA A 125 -2.91 17.58 0.32
N SER A 126 -2.31 18.11 1.40
CA SER A 126 -2.27 19.57 1.66
C SER A 126 -1.49 20.36 0.61
N PHE A 127 -0.44 19.76 0.03
CA PHE A 127 0.36 20.38 -1.02
C PHE A 127 -0.25 20.22 -2.41
N THR A 128 -1.05 19.18 -2.64
CA THR A 128 -1.49 18.79 -3.99
C THR A 128 -2.95 19.10 -4.27
N THR A 129 -3.75 19.36 -3.24
CA THR A 129 -5.14 19.79 -3.34
C THR A 129 -5.25 21.25 -3.82
N GLY A 130 -6.30 21.56 -4.57
CA GLY A 130 -6.69 22.92 -4.96
C GLY A 130 -8.19 23.19 -4.76
N PRO A 131 -8.69 24.35 -5.20
CA PRO A 131 -10.11 24.71 -5.06
C PRO A 131 -11.04 23.63 -5.62
N GLY A 132 -12.04 23.23 -4.85
CA GLY A 132 -13.00 22.17 -5.25
C GLY A 132 -12.51 20.73 -5.09
N ALA A 133 -11.27 20.50 -4.62
CA ALA A 133 -10.69 19.16 -4.43
C ALA A 133 -10.36 18.84 -2.95
N THR A 134 -11.07 19.43 -2.00
CA THR A 134 -10.81 19.24 -0.57
C THR A 134 -11.01 17.78 -0.15
N THR A 135 -9.93 17.11 0.26
CA THR A 135 -9.98 15.74 0.75
C THR A 135 -10.60 15.66 2.16
N LEU A 136 -11.05 14.47 2.54
CA LEU A 136 -11.64 14.24 3.85
C LEU A 136 -10.66 14.59 5.01
N PRO A 137 -9.38 14.17 4.99
CA PRO A 137 -8.42 14.56 6.02
C PRO A 137 -8.24 16.07 6.16
N ILE A 138 -8.12 16.79 5.03
CA ILE A 138 -7.99 18.25 5.04
C ILE A 138 -9.23 18.89 5.67
N LYS A 139 -10.42 18.40 5.34
CA LYS A 139 -11.68 18.92 5.88
C LYS A 139 -11.76 18.73 7.40
N VAL A 140 -11.42 17.52 7.89
CA VAL A 140 -11.42 17.21 9.32
C VAL A 140 -10.37 18.05 10.05
N PHE A 141 -9.14 18.11 9.54
CA PHE A 141 -8.06 18.91 10.13
C PHE A 141 -8.41 20.40 10.20
N SER A 142 -9.00 20.93 9.13
CA SER A 142 -9.46 22.33 9.09
C SER A 142 -10.55 22.60 10.12
N ALA A 143 -11.50 21.67 10.28
CA ALA A 143 -12.57 21.78 11.27
C ALA A 143 -12.05 21.81 12.70
N VAL A 144 -11.09 20.94 13.05
CA VAL A 144 -10.45 20.93 14.37
C VAL A 144 -9.74 22.26 14.66
N ARG A 145 -9.06 22.82 13.66
CA ARG A 145 -8.32 24.09 13.80
C ARG A 145 -9.21 25.31 14.00
N LEU A 146 -10.44 25.27 13.50
CA LEU A 146 -11.42 26.37 13.59
C LEU A 146 -12.18 26.40 14.93
N GLY A 147 -11.94 25.43 15.81
CA GLY A 147 -12.54 25.34 17.14
C GLY A 147 -13.07 23.93 17.38
N VAL A 148 -12.46 23.22 18.33
CA VAL A 148 -12.87 21.86 18.70
C VAL A 148 -14.19 21.96 19.45
N SER A 149 -15.30 21.63 18.78
CA SER A 149 -16.56 21.52 19.51
C SER A 149 -16.48 20.32 20.47
N PRO A 150 -17.12 20.40 21.66
CA PRO A 150 -17.23 19.25 22.56
C PRO A 150 -17.79 17.98 21.87
N GLU A 151 -18.58 18.14 20.80
CA GLU A 151 -19.07 17.02 19.99
C GLU A 151 -17.95 16.29 19.25
N ILE A 152 -16.92 16.98 18.74
CA ILE A 152 -15.78 16.34 18.08
C ILE A 152 -14.96 15.51 19.08
N ASN A 153 -14.81 15.98 20.31
CA ASN A 153 -14.10 15.24 21.36
C ASN A 153 -14.89 13.98 21.78
N ALA A 154 -16.21 14.09 21.89
CA ALA A 154 -17.08 12.95 22.18
C ALA A 154 -17.00 11.89 21.06
N LEU A 155 -17.10 12.33 19.79
CA LEU A 155 -16.99 11.44 18.62
C LEU A 155 -15.61 10.74 18.57
N SER A 156 -14.54 11.48 18.83
CA SER A 156 -13.17 10.95 18.85
C SER A 156 -13.00 9.90 19.95
N THR A 157 -13.54 10.14 21.14
CA THR A 157 -13.47 9.19 22.27
C THR A 157 -14.22 7.90 21.95
N ILE A 158 -15.41 7.99 21.34
CA ILE A 158 -16.19 6.82 20.93
C ILE A 158 -15.44 6.02 19.85
N LEU A 159 -14.90 6.70 18.83
CA LEU A 159 -14.15 6.06 17.75
C LEU A 159 -12.92 5.33 18.29
N ILE A 160 -12.14 5.98 19.16
CA ILE A 160 -10.99 5.37 19.84
C ILE A 160 -11.41 4.17 20.67
N GLY A 161 -12.50 4.28 21.43
CA GLY A 161 -13.04 3.18 22.24
C GLY A 161 -13.38 1.95 21.40
N ILE A 162 -14.11 2.15 20.30
CA ILE A 162 -14.50 1.06 19.37
C ILE A 162 -13.26 0.41 18.75
N VAL A 163 -12.33 1.20 18.23
CA VAL A 163 -11.09 0.69 17.61
C VAL A 163 -10.26 -0.08 18.64
N THR A 164 -10.11 0.46 19.85
CA THR A 164 -9.34 -0.18 20.93
C THR A 164 -9.95 -1.53 21.32
N VAL A 165 -11.27 -1.59 21.53
CA VAL A 165 -11.97 -2.83 21.85
C VAL A 165 -11.85 -3.83 20.70
N GLY A 166 -12.00 -3.38 19.45
CA GLY A 166 -11.84 -4.22 18.27
C GLY A 166 -10.43 -4.81 18.16
N VAL A 167 -9.40 -3.98 18.31
CA VAL A 167 -7.99 -4.41 18.25
C VAL A 167 -7.64 -5.37 19.37
N ILE A 168 -8.06 -5.08 20.61
CA ILE A 168 -7.82 -5.99 21.75
C ILE A 168 -8.51 -7.33 21.50
N SER A 169 -9.77 -7.31 21.05
CA SER A 169 -10.54 -8.53 20.78
C SER A 169 -9.88 -9.36 19.68
N ALA A 170 -9.52 -8.74 18.55
CA ALA A 170 -8.81 -9.41 17.47
C ALA A 170 -7.46 -9.97 17.93
N SER A 171 -6.67 -9.19 18.66
CA SER A 171 -5.36 -9.61 19.15
C SER A 171 -5.46 -10.78 20.12
N LEU A 172 -6.49 -10.83 20.97
CA LEU A 172 -6.74 -11.96 21.87
C LEU A 172 -7.17 -13.22 21.11
N ILE A 173 -8.02 -13.09 20.08
CA ILE A 173 -8.45 -14.21 19.23
C ILE A 173 -7.27 -14.80 18.47
N THR A 174 -6.46 -13.95 17.82
CA THR A 174 -5.29 -14.38 17.06
C THR A 174 -4.24 -15.04 17.95
N LYS A 175 -4.01 -14.50 19.16
CA LYS A 175 -3.10 -15.10 20.15
C LYS A 175 -3.59 -16.47 20.64
N ARG A 176 -4.89 -16.64 20.84
CA ARG A 176 -5.46 -17.95 21.22
C ARG A 176 -5.30 -18.97 20.10
N ALA A 177 -5.59 -18.58 18.87
CA ALA A 177 -5.44 -19.45 17.70
C ALA A 177 -3.98 -19.88 17.46
N SER A 178 -3.01 -18.98 17.65
CA SER A 178 -1.58 -19.33 17.50
C SER A 178 -1.08 -20.26 18.61
N VAL A 179 -1.48 -20.03 19.87
CA VAL A 179 -1.14 -20.92 20.99
C VAL A 179 -1.75 -22.31 20.81
N GLN A 180 -2.96 -22.39 20.26
CA GLN A 180 -3.63 -23.67 20.02
C GLN A 180 -2.92 -24.50 18.94
N ARG A 181 -2.50 -23.86 17.83
CA ARG A 181 -1.67 -24.50 16.80
C ARG A 181 -0.35 -25.05 17.35
N LEU A 182 0.34 -24.26 18.19
CA LEU A 182 1.59 -24.70 18.83
C LEU A 182 1.38 -25.92 19.75
N ARG A 183 0.24 -26.00 20.44
CA ARG A 183 -0.10 -27.16 21.29
C ARG A 183 -0.42 -28.39 20.46
N GLU A 184 -1.13 -28.23 19.34
CA GLU A 184 -1.42 -29.31 18.39
C GLU A 184 -0.14 -29.87 17.76
N GLU A 185 0.79 -29.00 17.35
CA GLU A 185 2.11 -29.39 16.85
C GLU A 185 2.92 -30.18 17.89
N GLN A 186 2.94 -29.72 19.14
CA GLN A 186 3.62 -30.42 20.24
C GLN A 186 2.97 -31.77 20.60
N ALA A 187 1.64 -31.87 20.50
CA ALA A 187 0.92 -33.11 20.73
C ALA A 187 1.23 -34.14 19.63
N ALA A 188 1.25 -33.70 18.37
CA ALA A 188 1.58 -34.55 17.22
C ALA A 188 3.02 -35.10 17.30
N GLN A 189 3.98 -34.29 17.76
CA GLN A 189 5.38 -34.71 17.97
C GLN A 189 5.58 -35.71 19.12
N ARG A 190 4.67 -35.77 20.09
CA ARG A 190 4.76 -36.72 21.23
C ARG A 190 4.15 -38.08 20.92
N THR A 191 3.30 -38.16 19.90
CA THR A 191 2.62 -39.40 19.47
C THR A 191 3.32 -40.12 18.33
N ALA A 192 4.35 -39.51 17.72
CA ALA A 192 5.22 -40.11 16.71
C ALA A 192 6.49 -40.69 17.37
#